data_AF-A0A0X7K7U0-F1
#
_entry.id   AF-A0A0X7K7U0-F1
#
_cell.length_a   1.000
_cell.length_b   1.000
_cell.length_c   1.000
_cell.angle_alpha   90.00
_cell.angle_beta   90.00
_cell.angle_gamma   90.00
#
_symmetry.space_group_name_H-M   'P 1'
#
loop_
_entity.id
_entity.type
_entity.pdbx_description
1 polymer ?
#
loop_
_entity_poly.entity_id
_entity_poly.type
_entity_poly.pdbx_seq_one_letter_code
_entity_poly.pdbx_strand_id
1 'polypeptide(L)'
;MVNAHDLLWGMTPAQLPADAPAWALEAISAGHPVVVRRAIAEPGFVAVGVRGRLREQRFATAMPLHSVQRSVTPQALRERRSSREVPALRALDQLRPLLASLDWGVSGSAGFELASGIEALHAQSDLDLILCAPEPFDRHAARDLLALLDTAVCAVDLQLQTPFGAVALREWAGPSRRVLLKTVSGAHLVFNPWQAVA
;
A
#
# COMPACT_ATOMS: atom_id res chain seq x y z
N MET A 1 8.24 -1.65 14.21
CA MET A 1 7.94 -0.36 13.54
C MET A 1 6.79 -0.60 12.59
N VAL A 2 5.83 0.32 12.53
CA VAL A 2 4.65 0.20 11.65
C VAL A 2 4.81 1.18 10.50
N ASN A 3 4.68 0.70 9.26
CA ASN A 3 4.90 1.47 8.04
C ASN A 3 3.59 1.66 7.27
N ALA A 4 3.55 2.68 6.41
CA ALA A 4 2.44 2.87 5.48
C ALA A 4 2.19 1.59 4.68
N HIS A 5 0.92 1.25 4.49
CA HIS A 5 0.44 0.02 3.82
C HIS A 5 0.55 -1.28 4.63
N ASP A 6 1.11 -1.27 5.84
CA ASP A 6 0.98 -2.41 6.75
C ASP A 6 -0.51 -2.65 7.07
N LEU A 7 -0.88 -3.92 7.23
CA LEU A 7 -2.21 -4.35 7.66
C LEU A 7 -2.16 -4.73 9.13
N LEU A 8 -3.03 -4.13 9.94
CA LEU A 8 -3.07 -4.33 11.38
C LEU A 8 -4.39 -4.94 11.82
N TRP A 9 -4.33 -5.89 12.75
CA TRP A 9 -5.49 -6.45 13.45
C TRP A 9 -5.43 -6.06 14.93
N GLY A 10 -6.61 -6.02 15.55
CA GLY A 10 -6.79 -5.74 16.98
C GLY A 10 -7.54 -4.44 17.26
N MET A 11 -7.86 -3.65 16.23
CA MET A 11 -8.78 -2.52 16.39
C MET A 11 -10.16 -3.05 16.81
N THR A 12 -10.77 -2.41 17.80
CA THR A 12 -12.12 -2.77 18.29
C THR A 12 -13.14 -1.72 17.87
N PRO A 13 -14.43 -2.06 17.78
CA PRO A 13 -15.46 -1.07 17.43
C PRO A 13 -15.51 0.13 18.39
N ALA A 14 -15.18 -0.08 19.67
CA ALA A 14 -15.12 0.98 20.67
C ALA A 14 -14.02 2.03 20.42
N GLN A 15 -13.06 1.73 19.55
CA GLN A 15 -11.98 2.65 19.16
C GLN A 15 -12.33 3.46 17.91
N LEU A 16 -13.46 3.17 17.25
CA LEU A 16 -13.94 4.00 16.16
C LEU A 16 -14.54 5.31 16.71
N PRO A 17 -14.36 6.44 16.00
CA PRO A 17 -15.09 7.67 16.27
C PRO A 17 -16.60 7.46 16.29
N ALA A 18 -17.33 8.26 17.07
CA ALA A 18 -18.78 8.15 17.21
C ALA A 18 -19.54 8.42 15.90
N ASP A 19 -18.93 9.17 14.97
CA ASP A 19 -19.45 9.46 13.63
C ASP A 19 -18.99 8.46 12.57
N ALA A 20 -18.33 7.35 12.97
CA ALA A 20 -17.95 6.31 12.04
C ALA A 20 -19.19 5.72 11.35
N PRO A 21 -19.14 5.53 10.01
CA PRO A 21 -20.27 4.98 9.28
C PRO A 21 -20.50 3.51 9.68
N ALA A 22 -21.76 3.07 9.65
CA ALA A 22 -22.15 1.72 10.09
C ALA A 22 -21.31 0.59 9.46
N TRP A 23 -20.99 0.69 8.16
CA TRP A 23 -20.17 -0.30 7.47
C TRP A 23 -18.74 -0.41 8.03
N ALA A 24 -18.20 0.66 8.62
CA ALA A 24 -16.87 0.63 9.25
C ALA A 24 -16.93 -0.10 10.59
N LEU A 25 -18.00 0.12 11.38
CA LEU A 25 -18.26 -0.65 12.61
C LEU A 25 -18.43 -2.14 12.29
N GLU A 26 -19.18 -2.47 11.24
CA GLU A 26 -19.41 -3.85 10.79
C GLU A 26 -18.09 -4.52 10.37
N ALA A 27 -17.25 -3.84 9.58
CA ALA A 27 -15.96 -4.37 9.16
C ALA A 27 -15.04 -4.67 10.35
N ILE A 28 -14.93 -3.75 11.31
CA ILE A 28 -14.11 -3.97 12.51
C ILE A 28 -14.70 -5.06 13.41
N SER A 29 -16.03 -5.10 13.56
CA SER A 29 -16.71 -6.17 14.33
C SER A 29 -16.51 -7.55 13.69
N ALA A 30 -16.39 -7.62 12.37
CA ALA A 30 -16.06 -8.83 11.62
C ALA A 30 -14.56 -9.21 11.68
N GLY A 31 -13.73 -8.44 12.39
CA GLY A 31 -12.29 -8.71 12.53
C GLY A 31 -11.47 -8.37 11.30
N HIS A 32 -11.96 -7.51 10.41
CA HIS A 32 -11.19 -7.06 9.24
C HIS A 32 -9.95 -6.27 9.68
N PRO A 33 -8.82 -6.37 8.96
CA PRO A 33 -7.67 -5.52 9.24
C PRO A 33 -7.95 -4.07 8.86
N VAL A 34 -7.21 -3.18 9.51
CA VAL A 34 -7.06 -1.79 9.10
C VAL A 34 -5.76 -1.58 8.34
N VAL A 35 -5.76 -0.65 7.39
CA VAL A 35 -4.58 -0.33 6.56
C VAL A 35 -3.87 0.88 7.13
N VAL A 36 -2.57 0.80 7.39
CA VAL A 36 -1.79 1.96 7.84
C VAL A 36 -1.70 2.99 6.73
N ARG A 37 -1.98 4.24 7.08
CA ARG A 37 -1.96 5.38 6.18
C ARG A 37 -0.74 6.25 6.46
N ARG A 38 -0.26 6.89 5.41
CA ARG A 38 0.78 7.91 5.51
C ARG A 38 0.15 9.23 5.94
N ALA A 39 -0.07 9.38 7.25
CA ALA A 39 -0.60 10.59 7.86
C ALA A 39 -0.07 10.72 9.28
N ILE A 40 -0.05 11.95 9.80
CA ILE A 40 0.29 12.22 11.20
C ILE A 40 -0.80 11.63 12.10
N ALA A 41 -0.38 11.02 13.20
CA ALA A 41 -1.23 10.56 14.28
C ALA A 41 -0.67 11.06 15.61
N GLU A 42 -1.51 11.10 16.63
CA GLU A 42 -1.08 11.47 17.98
C GLU A 42 -0.06 10.46 18.55
N PRO A 43 0.80 10.87 19.50
CA PRO A 43 1.72 9.95 20.17
C PRO A 43 1.00 8.73 20.73
N GLY A 44 1.51 7.53 20.42
CA GLY A 44 0.89 6.27 20.83
C GLY A 44 -0.19 5.74 19.89
N PHE A 45 -0.52 6.48 18.82
CA PHE A 45 -1.46 6.06 17.78
C PHE A 45 -0.78 5.92 16.41
N VAL A 46 -1.43 5.19 15.52
CA VAL A 46 -1.08 5.09 14.10
C VAL A 46 -2.29 5.45 13.25
N ALA A 47 -2.07 6.27 12.23
CA ALA A 47 -3.13 6.62 11.28
C ALA A 47 -3.48 5.39 10.43
N VAL A 48 -4.75 5.02 10.41
CA VAL A 48 -5.24 3.83 9.69
C VAL A 48 -6.49 4.13 8.89
N GLY A 49 -6.82 3.23 7.96
CA GLY A 49 -8.03 3.26 7.16
C GLY A 49 -8.79 1.96 7.30
N VAL A 50 -10.08 2.05 7.62
CA VAL A 50 -11.02 0.93 7.52
C VAL A 50 -11.48 0.81 6.07
N ARG A 51 -11.47 -0.40 5.53
CA ARG A 51 -12.02 -0.71 4.19
C ARG A 51 -13.34 -1.44 4.32
N GLY A 52 -14.35 -0.94 3.61
CA GLY A 52 -15.61 -1.63 3.39
C GLY A 52 -15.57 -2.52 2.15
N ARG A 53 -16.75 -3.00 1.75
CA ARG A 53 -16.94 -3.87 0.59
C ARG A 53 -16.82 -3.11 -0.74
N LEU A 54 -17.27 -1.86 -0.75
CA LEU A 54 -17.25 -1.01 -1.93
C LEU A 54 -15.95 -0.20 -2.01
N ARG A 55 -15.55 0.17 -3.23
CA ARG A 55 -14.27 0.88 -3.47
C ARG A 55 -14.21 2.23 -2.74
N GLU A 56 -15.33 2.93 -2.66
CA GLU A 56 -15.50 4.21 -2.00
C GLU A 56 -15.60 4.12 -0.47
N GLN A 57 -15.84 2.93 0.08
CA GLN A 57 -15.92 2.72 1.52
C GLN A 57 -14.52 2.68 2.13
N ARG A 58 -13.95 3.87 2.33
CA ARG A 58 -12.65 4.09 2.97
C ARG A 58 -12.81 5.12 4.08
N PHE A 59 -12.61 4.69 5.32
CA PHE A 59 -12.84 5.51 6.50
C PHE A 59 -11.52 5.75 7.22
N ALA A 60 -11.14 7.01 7.30
CA ALA A 60 -9.93 7.48 7.93
C ALA A 60 -10.09 7.52 9.46
N THR A 61 -9.20 6.87 10.19
CA THR A 61 -9.21 6.89 11.66
C THR A 61 -7.79 6.68 12.23
N ALA A 62 -7.67 6.48 13.54
CA ALA A 62 -6.43 6.18 14.22
C ALA A 62 -6.61 4.95 15.12
N MET A 63 -5.57 4.12 15.21
CA MET A 63 -5.54 2.93 16.06
C MET A 63 -4.48 3.10 17.14
N PRO A 64 -4.76 2.82 18.42
CA PRO A 64 -3.73 2.81 19.45
C PRO A 64 -2.70 1.71 19.17
N LEU A 65 -1.41 2.03 19.25
CA LEU A 65 -0.32 1.08 18.97
C LEU A 65 -0.36 -0.14 19.90
N HIS A 66 -0.75 0.05 21.16
CA HIS A 66 -0.87 -1.04 22.14
C HIS A 66 -2.01 -2.01 21.81
N SER A 67 -2.94 -1.64 20.93
CA SER A 67 -4.05 -2.50 20.50
C SER A 67 -3.68 -3.39 19.32
N VAL A 68 -2.49 -3.22 18.73
CA VAL A 68 -2.04 -4.04 17.59
C VAL A 68 -1.75 -5.45 18.06
N GLN A 69 -2.59 -6.40 17.64
CA GLN A 69 -2.46 -7.82 17.97
C GLN A 69 -1.70 -8.59 16.89
N ARG A 70 -1.81 -8.17 15.63
CA ARG A 70 -1.11 -8.76 14.49
C ARG A 70 -0.81 -7.68 13.47
N SER A 71 0.36 -7.78 12.85
CA SER A 71 0.76 -6.93 11.72
C SER A 71 1.20 -7.81 10.55
N VAL A 72 0.87 -7.39 9.35
CA VAL A 72 1.34 -7.99 8.08
C VAL A 72 1.84 -6.86 7.19
N THR A 73 3.14 -6.92 6.85
CA THR A 73 3.75 -5.95 5.95
C THR A 73 3.51 -6.34 4.48
N PRO A 74 3.59 -5.38 3.54
CA PRO A 74 3.53 -5.67 2.11
C PRO A 74 4.52 -6.76 1.66
N GLN A 75 5.75 -6.74 2.18
CA GLN A 75 6.82 -7.70 1.83
C GLN A 75 6.48 -9.12 2.30
N ALA A 76 5.79 -9.27 3.43
CA ALA A 76 5.35 -10.57 3.92
C ALA A 76 4.30 -11.24 3.01
N LEU A 77 3.72 -10.49 2.07
CA LEU A 77 2.73 -10.97 1.11
C LEU A 77 3.33 -11.39 -0.23
N ARG A 78 4.62 -11.13 -0.49
CA ARG A 78 5.28 -11.41 -1.78
C ARG A 78 5.10 -12.87 -2.22
N GLU A 79 5.19 -13.82 -1.29
CA GLU A 79 5.05 -15.24 -1.58
C GLU A 79 3.63 -15.79 -1.41
N ARG A 80 2.70 -15.02 -0.83
CA ARG A 80 1.32 -15.49 -0.60
C ARG A 80 0.63 -15.72 -1.93
N ARG A 81 0.09 -16.93 -2.12
CA ARG A 81 -0.68 -17.30 -3.31
C ARG A 81 -2.17 -17.34 -2.98
N SER A 82 -2.99 -17.12 -4.00
CA SER A 82 -4.44 -17.30 -3.96
C SER A 82 -4.83 -18.13 -5.19
N SER A 83 -5.83 -18.99 -5.04
CA SER A 83 -6.38 -19.80 -6.13
C SER A 83 -7.39 -19.03 -6.99
N ARG A 84 -7.68 -17.76 -6.66
CA ARG A 84 -8.62 -16.94 -7.43
C ARG A 84 -7.99 -16.48 -8.74
N GLU A 85 -8.76 -16.60 -9.80
CA GLU A 85 -8.34 -16.35 -11.18
C GLU A 85 -8.67 -14.92 -11.65
N VAL A 86 -8.14 -13.91 -10.96
CA VAL A 86 -8.32 -12.48 -11.32
C VAL A 86 -7.05 -11.89 -11.95
N PRO A 87 -7.16 -10.91 -12.88
CA PRO A 87 -6.01 -10.37 -13.61
C PRO A 87 -4.86 -9.88 -12.71
N ALA A 88 -5.18 -9.18 -11.61
CA ALA A 88 -4.18 -8.70 -10.66
C ALA A 88 -3.36 -9.82 -10.00
N LEU A 89 -3.96 -10.98 -9.70
CA LEU A 89 -3.24 -12.12 -9.12
C LEU A 89 -2.38 -12.83 -10.17
N ARG A 90 -2.86 -12.94 -11.41
CA ARG A 90 -2.07 -13.45 -12.54
C ARG A 90 -0.87 -12.56 -12.86
N ALA A 91 -1.07 -11.24 -12.87
CA ALA A 91 0.01 -10.26 -13.02
C ALA A 91 1.02 -10.40 -11.88
N LEU A 92 0.56 -10.59 -10.65
CA LEU A 92 1.44 -10.82 -9.51
C LEU A 92 2.27 -12.09 -9.67
N ASP A 93 1.67 -13.21 -10.10
CA ASP A 93 2.41 -14.44 -10.40
C ASP A 93 3.43 -14.28 -11.54
N GLN A 94 3.07 -13.57 -12.61
CA GLN A 94 3.96 -13.23 -13.72
C GLN A 94 5.18 -12.42 -13.25
N LEU A 95 4.97 -11.42 -12.39
CA LEU A 95 6.00 -10.45 -11.99
C LEU A 95 6.92 -10.95 -10.87
N ARG A 96 6.48 -11.86 -10.01
CA ARG A 96 7.28 -12.41 -8.89
C ARG A 96 8.71 -12.82 -9.28
N PRO A 97 8.93 -13.69 -10.30
CA PRO A 97 10.29 -14.09 -10.67
C PRO A 97 11.12 -12.92 -11.19
N LEU A 98 10.48 -11.92 -11.82
CA LEU A 98 11.15 -10.76 -12.39
C LEU A 98 11.58 -9.75 -11.31
N LEU A 99 10.87 -9.70 -10.19
CA LEU A 99 11.14 -8.83 -9.05
C LEU A 99 11.97 -9.51 -7.95
N ALA A 100 12.41 -10.75 -8.15
CA ALA A 100 13.01 -11.57 -7.09
C ALA A 100 14.30 -10.98 -6.47
N SER A 101 15.03 -10.15 -7.22
CA SER A 101 16.26 -9.49 -6.75
C SER A 101 16.01 -8.16 -6.04
N LEU A 102 14.76 -7.68 -5.98
CA LEU A 102 14.38 -6.40 -5.41
C LEU A 102 13.70 -6.59 -4.04
N ASP A 103 13.74 -5.55 -3.19
CA ASP A 103 12.98 -5.54 -1.94
C ASP A 103 11.59 -4.94 -2.15
N TRP A 104 10.61 -5.79 -2.46
CA TRP A 104 9.26 -5.37 -2.84
C TRP A 104 8.16 -6.07 -2.03
N GLY A 105 6.95 -5.51 -2.09
CA GLY A 105 5.77 -6.04 -1.42
C GLY A 105 4.47 -5.74 -2.15
N VAL A 106 3.42 -6.47 -1.77
CA VAL A 106 2.07 -6.34 -2.34
C VAL A 106 1.24 -5.42 -1.45
N SER A 107 0.56 -4.44 -2.04
CA SER A 107 -0.33 -3.53 -1.32
C SER A 107 -1.71 -3.46 -1.97
N GLY A 108 -2.49 -2.42 -1.66
CA GLY A 108 -3.79 -2.22 -2.29
C GLY A 108 -4.79 -3.31 -2.00
N SER A 109 -5.69 -3.56 -2.96
CA SER A 109 -6.72 -4.60 -2.82
C SER A 109 -6.13 -6.00 -2.84
N ALA A 110 -5.09 -6.25 -3.64
CA ALA A 110 -4.40 -7.54 -3.65
C ALA A 110 -3.75 -7.86 -2.31
N GLY A 111 -3.04 -6.88 -1.71
CA GLY A 111 -2.43 -7.06 -0.40
C GLY A 111 -3.46 -7.29 0.70
N PHE A 112 -4.57 -6.53 0.68
CA PHE A 112 -5.67 -6.72 1.62
C PHE A 112 -6.27 -8.13 1.53
N GLU A 113 -6.60 -8.59 0.33
CA GLU A 113 -7.18 -9.92 0.10
C GLU A 113 -6.22 -11.04 0.48
N LEU A 114 -4.95 -10.97 0.06
CA LEU A 114 -3.94 -11.99 0.39
C LEU A 114 -3.67 -12.11 1.88
N ALA A 115 -3.79 -11.02 2.64
CA ALA A 115 -3.52 -11.03 4.07
C ALA A 115 -4.73 -11.47 4.91
N SER A 116 -5.94 -11.12 4.47
CA SER A 116 -7.18 -11.30 5.22
C SER A 116 -8.06 -12.46 4.75
N GLY A 117 -7.91 -12.89 3.50
CA GLY A 117 -8.83 -13.82 2.83
C GLY A 117 -10.15 -13.17 2.37
N ILE A 118 -10.34 -11.88 2.59
CA ILE A 118 -11.56 -11.15 2.19
C ILE A 118 -11.42 -10.73 0.73
N GLU A 119 -12.36 -11.13 -0.11
CA GLU A 119 -12.35 -10.76 -1.53
C GLU A 119 -12.48 -9.23 -1.70
N ALA A 120 -11.44 -8.62 -2.25
CA ALA A 120 -11.37 -7.19 -2.55
C ALA A 120 -10.97 -6.93 -4.01
N LEU A 121 -10.38 -7.91 -4.68
CA LEU A 121 -10.06 -7.86 -6.10
C LEU A 121 -11.28 -8.22 -6.96
N HIS A 122 -11.40 -7.48 -8.07
CA HIS A 122 -12.36 -7.73 -9.14
C HIS A 122 -11.66 -7.70 -10.51
N ALA A 123 -12.38 -8.02 -11.58
CA ALA A 123 -11.80 -8.16 -12.94
C ALA A 123 -11.07 -6.91 -13.45
N GLN A 124 -11.50 -5.71 -13.03
CA GLN A 124 -10.89 -4.43 -13.42
C GLN A 124 -9.85 -3.89 -12.40
N SER A 125 -9.46 -4.68 -11.41
CA SER A 125 -8.49 -4.22 -10.41
C SER A 125 -7.10 -4.06 -11.02
N ASP A 126 -6.43 -3.00 -10.63
CA ASP A 126 -4.99 -2.83 -10.74
C ASP A 126 -4.25 -3.73 -9.74
N LEU A 127 -2.94 -3.87 -9.95
CA LEU A 127 -2.01 -4.47 -9.01
C LEU A 127 -1.14 -3.38 -8.37
N ASP A 128 -1.36 -3.10 -7.10
CA ASP A 128 -0.53 -2.17 -6.33
C ASP A 128 0.71 -2.88 -5.74
N LEU A 129 1.90 -2.41 -6.09
CA LEU A 129 3.18 -2.89 -5.57
C LEU A 129 3.95 -1.77 -4.86
N ILE A 130 4.81 -2.15 -3.91
CA ILE A 130 5.74 -1.24 -3.25
C ILE A 130 7.15 -1.79 -3.46
N LEU A 131 8.08 -0.92 -3.83
CA LEU A 131 9.52 -1.20 -3.85
C LEU A 131 10.20 -0.33 -2.79
N CYS A 132 10.87 -0.96 -1.84
CA CYS A 132 11.74 -0.27 -0.89
C CYS A 132 12.95 0.31 -1.64
N ALA A 133 13.10 1.62 -1.56
CA ALA A 133 14.21 2.34 -2.16
C ALA A 133 14.85 3.26 -1.09
N PRO A 134 15.60 2.71 -0.12
CA PRO A 134 16.30 3.53 0.88
C PRO A 134 17.33 4.47 0.24
N GLU A 135 17.94 4.04 -0.88
CA GLU A 135 18.89 4.80 -1.68
C GLU A 135 18.28 5.27 -3.01
N PRO A 136 18.82 6.33 -3.64
CA PRO A 136 18.38 6.81 -4.94
C PRO A 136 18.26 5.71 -6.00
N PHE A 137 17.05 5.58 -6.55
CA PHE A 137 16.78 4.63 -7.63
C PHE A 137 17.04 5.30 -8.97
N ASP A 138 17.94 4.73 -9.76
CA ASP A 138 18.33 5.30 -11.05
C ASP A 138 17.13 5.43 -12.00
N ARG A 139 17.07 6.54 -12.76
CA ARG A 139 15.95 6.82 -13.67
C ARG A 139 15.95 5.95 -14.93
N HIS A 140 17.10 5.43 -15.35
CA HIS A 140 17.13 4.46 -16.43
C HIS A 140 16.62 3.11 -15.96
N ALA A 141 17.10 2.64 -14.80
CA ALA A 141 16.58 1.43 -14.15
C ALA A 141 15.06 1.54 -13.87
N ALA A 142 14.57 2.72 -13.48
CA ALA A 142 13.14 2.97 -13.30
C ALA A 142 12.33 2.83 -14.59
N ARG A 143 12.88 3.27 -15.73
CA ARG A 143 12.24 3.10 -17.05
C ARG A 143 12.23 1.64 -17.47
N ASP A 144 13.33 0.92 -17.25
CA ASP A 144 13.43 -0.50 -17.59
C ASP A 144 12.47 -1.33 -16.73
N LEU A 145 12.40 -1.04 -15.43
CA LEU A 145 11.41 -1.64 -14.53
C LEU A 145 9.98 -1.31 -14.96
N LEU A 146 9.69 -0.05 -15.29
CA LEU A 146 8.36 0.34 -15.76
C LEU A 146 7.95 -0.41 -17.04
N ALA A 147 8.85 -0.50 -18.01
CA ALA A 147 8.62 -1.24 -19.26
C ALA A 147 8.34 -2.72 -18.98
N LEU A 148 9.03 -3.32 -18.01
CA LEU A 148 8.78 -4.68 -17.56
C LEU A 148 7.37 -4.82 -16.93
N LEU A 149 6.98 -3.89 -16.05
CA LEU A 149 5.64 -3.91 -15.43
C LEU A 149 4.53 -3.73 -16.46
N ASP A 150 4.75 -2.93 -17.50
CA ASP A 150 3.78 -2.68 -18.58
C ASP A 150 3.55 -3.93 -19.48
N THR A 151 4.30 -5.02 -19.28
CA THR A 151 4.03 -6.34 -19.90
C THR A 151 2.99 -7.18 -19.15
N ALA A 152 2.55 -6.74 -17.97
CA ALA A 152 1.60 -7.48 -17.15
C ALA A 152 0.19 -7.50 -17.75
N VAL A 153 -0.57 -8.54 -17.40
CA VAL A 153 -1.96 -8.73 -17.88
C VAL A 153 -2.96 -7.68 -17.38
N CYS A 154 -2.59 -6.85 -16.40
CA CYS A 154 -3.38 -5.73 -15.91
C CYS A 154 -2.48 -4.52 -15.61
N ALA A 155 -3.09 -3.37 -15.34
CA ALA A 155 -2.36 -2.20 -14.87
C ALA A 155 -1.63 -2.51 -13.55
N VAL A 156 -0.38 -2.05 -13.45
CA VAL A 156 0.46 -2.22 -12.26
C VAL A 156 0.90 -0.85 -11.77
N ASP A 157 0.53 -0.54 -10.54
CA ASP A 157 0.90 0.69 -9.85
C ASP A 157 2.00 0.37 -8.83
N LEU A 158 3.25 0.68 -9.20
CA LEU A 158 4.39 0.51 -8.30
C LEU A 158 4.77 1.84 -7.63
N GLN A 159 4.85 1.85 -6.31
CA GLN A 159 5.37 2.96 -5.52
C GLN A 159 6.80 2.69 -5.06
N LEU A 160 7.69 3.66 -5.29
CA LEU A 160 9.02 3.70 -4.67
C LEU A 160 8.87 4.27 -3.26
N GLN A 161 9.08 3.45 -2.24
CA GLN A 161 9.09 3.86 -0.84
C GLN A 161 10.50 4.36 -0.49
N THR A 162 10.64 5.67 -0.33
CA THR A 162 11.88 6.34 0.07
C THR A 162 11.89 6.59 1.59
N PRO A 163 13.02 7.05 2.17
CA PRO A 163 13.05 7.47 3.58
C PRO A 163 12.11 8.63 3.92
N PHE A 164 11.72 9.44 2.93
CA PHE A 164 10.94 10.67 3.13
C PHE A 164 9.48 10.57 2.69
N GLY A 165 9.09 9.49 2.04
CA GLY A 165 7.74 9.31 1.53
C GLY A 165 7.65 8.24 0.45
N ALA A 166 6.68 8.38 -0.44
CA ALA A 166 6.57 7.53 -1.61
C ALA A 166 6.31 8.34 -2.88
N VAL A 167 6.87 7.87 -3.99
CA VAL A 167 6.64 8.41 -5.33
C VAL A 167 6.20 7.28 -6.26
N ALA A 168 5.34 7.56 -7.23
CA ALA A 168 4.96 6.57 -8.23
C ALA A 168 6.16 6.28 -9.17
N LEU A 169 6.45 5.00 -9.45
CA LEU A 169 7.51 4.60 -10.38
C LEU A 169 7.32 5.28 -11.74
N ARG A 170 6.10 5.27 -12.26
CA ARG A 170 5.76 5.88 -13.56
C ARG A 170 6.10 7.36 -13.62
N GLU A 171 5.91 8.07 -12.50
CA GLU A 171 6.25 9.49 -12.40
C GLU A 171 7.77 9.69 -12.33
N TRP A 172 8.48 8.88 -11.55
CA TRP A 172 9.94 8.93 -11.44
C TRP A 172 10.66 8.57 -12.75
N ALA A 173 10.15 7.57 -13.47
CA ALA A 173 10.64 7.15 -14.78
C ALA A 173 10.33 8.17 -15.90
N GLY A 174 9.38 9.08 -15.68
CA GLY A 174 8.97 10.08 -16.65
C GLY A 174 10.01 11.18 -16.92
N PRO A 175 9.79 12.02 -17.95
CA PRO A 175 10.71 13.10 -18.33
C PRO A 175 10.70 14.28 -17.35
N SER A 176 9.72 14.34 -16.46
CA SER A 176 9.56 15.44 -15.50
C SER A 176 10.72 15.51 -14.51
N ARG A 177 11.31 16.71 -14.38
CA ARG A 177 12.38 16.99 -13.41
C ARG A 177 11.91 16.97 -11.96
N ARG A 178 10.64 17.31 -11.73
CA ARG A 178 9.99 17.25 -10.42
C ARG A 178 8.96 16.13 -10.41
N VAL A 179 8.82 15.51 -9.25
CA VAL A 179 7.87 14.42 -8.98
C VAL A 179 7.10 14.68 -7.69
N LEU A 180 5.92 14.11 -7.57
CA LEU A 180 5.04 14.24 -6.42
C LEU A 180 5.44 13.22 -5.34
N LEU A 181 6.15 13.70 -4.33
CA LEU A 181 6.45 12.93 -3.13
C LEU A 181 5.27 13.00 -2.16
N LYS A 182 4.65 11.86 -1.87
CA LYS A 182 3.62 11.72 -0.85
C LYS A 182 4.30 11.45 0.49
N THR A 183 4.27 12.42 1.39
CA THR A 183 4.81 12.33 2.75
C THR A 183 3.68 12.18 3.78
N VAL A 184 4.01 12.07 5.07
CA VAL A 184 3.00 12.08 6.16
C VAL A 184 2.34 13.45 6.34
N SER A 185 2.98 14.53 5.85
CA SER A 185 2.50 15.91 5.96
C SER A 185 1.77 16.40 4.70
N GLY A 186 1.72 15.60 3.63
CA GLY A 186 1.02 15.95 2.39
C GLY A 186 1.80 15.56 1.14
N ALA A 187 1.36 16.09 -0.01
CA ALA A 187 2.01 15.86 -1.29
C ALA A 187 2.88 17.06 -1.68
N HIS A 188 4.14 16.81 -2.02
CA HIS A 188 5.15 17.83 -2.30
C HIS A 188 5.80 17.58 -3.65
N LEU A 189 5.91 18.61 -4.50
CA LEU A 189 6.65 18.50 -5.76
C LEU A 189 8.15 18.70 -5.51
N VAL A 190 8.95 17.66 -5.69
CA VAL A 190 10.39 17.63 -5.34
C VAL A 190 11.25 17.24 -6.54
N PHE A 191 12.52 17.68 -6.55
CA PHE A 191 13.50 17.21 -7.55
C PHE A 191 14.10 15.85 -7.19
N ASN A 192 14.31 15.62 -5.89
CA ASN A 192 14.91 14.41 -5.36
C ASN A 192 14.06 13.85 -4.22
N PRO A 193 13.35 12.72 -4.42
CA PRO A 193 12.50 12.13 -3.37
C PRO A 193 13.29 11.39 -2.27
N TRP A 194 14.62 11.30 -2.40
CA TRP A 194 15.53 10.77 -1.38
C TRP A 194 16.23 11.86 -0.56
N GLN A 195 15.74 13.10 -0.63
CA GLN A 195 16.21 14.20 0.22
C GLN A 195 15.06 14.76 1.05
N ALA A 196 15.40 15.23 2.26
CA ALA A 196 14.43 15.87 3.14
C ALA A 196 13.78 17.06 2.41
N VAL A 197 12.45 17.10 2.45
CA VAL A 197 11.69 18.26 1.97
C VAL A 197 11.76 19.31 3.08
N ALA A 198 12.43 20.42 2.80
CA ALA A 198 12.48 21.59 3.69
C ALA A 198 11.13 22.30 3.73
#